data_AF-A0A7T0DZZ3-F1
#
_entry.id   AF-A0A7T0DZZ3-F1
#
_cell.length_a   1.000
_cell.length_b   1.000
_cell.length_c   1.000
_cell.angle_alpha   90.00
_cell.angle_beta   90.00
_cell.angle_gamma   90.00
#
_symmetry.space_group_name_H-M   'P 1'
#
loop_
_entity.id
_entity.type
_entity.pdbx_description
1 polymer ?
#
loop_
_entity_poly.entity_id
_entity_poly.type
_entity_poly.pdbx_seq_one_letter_code
_entity_poly.pdbx_strand_id
1 'polypeptide(L)'
;MSRAYDTFETLRQQNAVLRETVALNSGIQLAAWYNKHDTITVKSDHHTLSLYVADGYESYQKTPGGWKNGGGPDRFCLMPKESESTWDIRDDLSFVHLYCTDEHLRDVGEKIWDRRPVSLTLDEKIFGSDPKITALYRQFLLGCDWQQKANQLTLSTASTLLLTHLLQNYASVQWKLPVVTGGLSPFVLRNVLAFIEENLSEPLTLAELADQAALSEYHFARMFRQSMGQAPHQYVMLRRMEKAKVLVQHTAKPLTEIALACGFNSASHFSNRFRSVMGMTPSQLRTANV
;
A
#
# COMPACT_ATOMS: atom_id res chain seq x y z
N MET A 1 -14.46 -8.64 14.31
CA MET A 1 -13.15 -8.20 14.82
C MET A 1 -12.10 -8.77 13.89
N SER A 2 -11.33 -7.92 13.21
CA SER A 2 -10.21 -8.39 12.38
C SER A 2 -9.21 -9.10 13.29
N ARG A 3 -8.85 -10.33 12.96
CA ARG A 3 -7.84 -11.08 13.72
C ARG A 3 -6.49 -10.41 13.47
N ALA A 4 -5.83 -9.97 14.54
CA ALA A 4 -4.49 -9.40 14.44
C ALA A 4 -3.51 -10.46 13.95
N TYR A 5 -2.54 -10.05 13.14
CA TYR A 5 -1.50 -10.93 12.61
C TYR A 5 -0.49 -11.33 13.71
N ASP A 6 -0.21 -12.62 13.89
CA ASP A 6 0.68 -13.14 14.95
C ASP A 6 2.08 -12.48 15.00
N THR A 7 2.72 -12.22 13.85
CA THR A 7 4.02 -11.53 13.76
C THR A 7 3.93 -10.11 14.27
N PHE A 8 2.83 -9.42 13.93
CA PHE A 8 2.58 -8.05 14.37
C PHE A 8 2.47 -8.00 15.90
N GLU A 9 1.72 -8.93 16.49
CA GLU A 9 1.56 -9.03 17.95
C GLU A 9 2.87 -9.44 18.64
N THR A 10 3.62 -10.38 18.07
CA THR A 10 4.91 -10.82 18.62
C THR A 10 5.90 -9.67 18.66
N LEU A 11 6.03 -8.90 17.58
CA LEU A 11 6.89 -7.70 17.54
C LEU A 11 6.45 -6.67 18.59
N ARG A 12 5.14 -6.41 18.71
CA ARG A 12 4.60 -5.44 19.67
C ARG A 12 4.85 -5.81 21.13
N GLN A 13 4.92 -7.10 21.44
CA GLN A 13 5.14 -7.62 22.80
C GLN A 13 6.63 -7.71 23.17
N GLN A 14 7.53 -7.58 22.19
CA GLN A 14 8.99 -7.62 22.40
C GLN A 14 9.59 -6.21 22.31
N ASN A 15 10.88 -6.10 21.98
CA ASN A 15 11.60 -4.83 21.98
C ASN A 15 11.32 -3.96 20.75
N ALA A 16 10.59 -4.47 19.76
CA ALA A 16 10.25 -3.71 18.56
C ALA A 16 9.23 -2.61 18.87
N VAL A 17 9.55 -1.39 18.43
CA VAL A 17 8.72 -0.20 18.59
C VAL A 17 7.90 0.01 17.32
N LEU A 18 6.58 -0.07 17.44
CA LEU A 18 5.66 0.28 16.36
C LEU A 18 5.69 1.80 16.13
N ARG A 19 6.03 2.22 14.91
CA ARG A 19 6.07 3.64 14.51
C ARG A 19 4.75 4.08 13.89
N GLU A 20 4.20 3.28 12.99
CA GLU A 20 2.95 3.57 12.28
C GLU A 20 2.30 2.27 11.81
N THR A 21 0.97 2.24 11.72
CA THR A 21 0.25 1.11 11.11
C THR A 21 -1.05 1.57 10.46
N VAL A 22 -1.47 0.88 9.39
CA VAL A 22 -2.76 1.06 8.75
C VAL A 22 -3.31 -0.29 8.33
N ALA A 23 -4.59 -0.52 8.60
CA ALA A 23 -5.35 -1.61 8.01
C ALA A 23 -6.05 -1.08 6.75
N LEU A 24 -5.88 -1.77 5.64
CA LEU A 24 -6.60 -1.50 4.40
C LEU A 24 -7.96 -2.20 4.46
N ASN A 25 -8.95 -1.70 3.72
CA ASN A 25 -10.31 -2.28 3.70
C ASN A 25 -10.33 -3.76 3.28
N SER A 26 -9.29 -4.23 2.57
CA SER A 26 -9.13 -5.63 2.21
C SER A 26 -8.77 -6.55 3.37
N GLY A 27 -8.33 -6.03 4.53
CA GLY A 27 -7.79 -6.81 5.64
C GLY A 27 -6.25 -6.94 5.64
N ILE A 28 -5.59 -6.44 4.58
CA ILE A 28 -4.13 -6.29 4.53
C ILE A 28 -3.71 -5.22 5.55
N GLN A 29 -2.62 -5.49 6.27
CA GLN A 29 -2.07 -4.53 7.22
C GLN A 29 -0.66 -4.12 6.84
N LEU A 30 -0.38 -2.82 6.94
CA LEU A 30 0.97 -2.26 6.86
C LEU A 30 1.42 -1.81 8.25
N ALA A 31 2.67 -2.05 8.60
CA ALA A 31 3.25 -1.56 9.86
C ALA A 31 4.71 -1.16 9.67
N ALA A 32 5.05 0.04 10.11
CA ALA A 32 6.41 0.55 10.20
C ALA A 32 6.96 0.31 11.61
N TRP A 33 8.15 -0.25 11.69
CA TRP A 33 8.77 -0.70 12.92
C TRP A 33 10.19 -0.15 13.05
N TYR A 34 10.61 -0.01 14.30
CA TYR A 34 11.99 0.18 14.70
C TYR A 34 12.37 -0.91 15.70
N ASN A 35 13.54 -1.54 15.56
CA ASN A 35 14.06 -2.51 16.52
C ASN A 35 15.56 -2.33 16.72
N LYS A 36 16.08 -2.73 17.88
CA LYS A 36 17.49 -2.67 18.26
C LYS A 36 17.78 -3.60 19.44
N HIS A 37 18.95 -4.26 19.43
CA HIS A 37 19.43 -5.15 20.51
C HIS A 37 18.38 -6.20 20.93
N ASP A 38 17.86 -6.94 19.96
CA ASP A 38 16.75 -7.86 20.17
C ASP A 38 17.02 -9.24 19.57
N THR A 39 16.46 -10.28 20.19
CA THR A 39 16.49 -11.63 19.63
C THR A 39 15.08 -12.19 19.64
N ILE A 40 14.50 -12.32 18.44
CA ILE A 40 13.09 -12.63 18.26
C ILE A 40 12.93 -13.88 17.41
N THR A 41 12.06 -14.80 17.86
CA THR A 41 11.55 -15.89 17.03
C THR A 41 10.12 -15.59 16.65
N VAL A 42 9.82 -15.64 15.36
CA VAL A 42 8.46 -15.49 14.82
C VAL A 42 8.06 -16.76 14.09
N LYS A 43 6.83 -17.21 14.35
CA LYS A 43 6.13 -18.23 13.57
C LYS A 43 4.71 -17.73 13.35
N SER A 44 4.27 -17.76 12.09
CA SER A 44 3.13 -16.92 11.70
C SER A 44 2.10 -17.71 10.92
N ASP A 45 0.82 -17.46 11.19
CA ASP A 45 -0.32 -18.04 10.46
C ASP A 45 -0.70 -17.25 9.18
N HIS A 46 0.17 -16.35 8.74
CA HIS A 46 0.03 -15.46 7.59
C HIS A 46 1.39 -15.20 6.91
N HIS A 47 1.36 -14.57 5.74
CA HIS A 47 2.55 -14.14 5.01
C HIS A 47 2.98 -12.75 5.45
N THR A 48 4.30 -12.55 5.55
CA THR A 48 4.90 -11.24 5.84
C THR A 48 5.91 -10.89 4.76
N LEU A 49 5.71 -9.75 4.10
CA LEU A 49 6.73 -9.11 3.30
C LEU A 49 7.35 -7.97 4.11
N SER A 50 8.64 -8.07 4.41
CA SER A 50 9.41 -7.08 5.14
C SER A 50 10.37 -6.36 4.21
N LEU A 51 10.46 -5.04 4.31
CA LEU A 51 11.51 -4.25 3.64
C LEU A 51 12.28 -3.41 4.67
N TYR A 52 13.59 -3.46 4.57
CA TYR A 52 14.52 -2.67 5.36
C TYR A 52 14.58 -1.25 4.78
N VAL A 53 14.20 -0.27 5.60
CA VAL A 53 14.06 1.13 5.18
C VAL A 53 15.36 1.90 5.40
N ALA A 54 15.92 1.76 6.59
CA ALA A 54 17.14 2.40 7.06
C ALA A 54 17.84 1.50 8.08
N ASP A 55 19.17 1.58 8.13
CA ASP A 55 20.04 0.76 8.97
C ASP A 55 19.82 -0.75 8.74
N GLY A 56 20.00 -1.58 9.76
CA GLY A 56 19.80 -3.03 9.69
C GLY A 56 21.00 -3.81 9.15
N TYR A 57 22.20 -3.19 9.09
CA TYR A 57 23.43 -3.88 8.68
C TYR A 57 23.82 -5.00 9.64
N GLU A 58 23.39 -4.92 10.90
CA GLU A 58 23.67 -5.91 11.95
C GLU A 58 22.44 -6.78 12.25
N SER A 59 21.73 -7.19 11.19
CA SER A 59 20.59 -8.11 11.27
C SER A 59 20.99 -9.52 10.82
N TYR A 60 20.82 -10.49 11.72
CA TYR A 60 21.24 -11.86 11.50
C TYR A 60 20.03 -12.81 11.57
N GLN A 61 19.89 -13.69 10.59
CA GLN A 61 18.93 -14.79 10.65
C GLN A 61 19.62 -16.06 11.17
N LYS A 62 18.96 -16.78 12.09
CA LYS A 62 19.41 -18.12 12.51
C LYS A 62 19.18 -19.12 11.39
N THR A 63 20.22 -19.87 11.04
CA THR A 63 20.18 -20.96 10.06
C THR A 63 20.78 -22.23 10.68
N PRO A 64 20.66 -23.42 10.03
CA PRO A 64 21.34 -24.63 10.49
C PRO A 64 22.86 -24.48 10.61
N GLY A 65 23.46 -23.59 9.82
CA GLY A 65 24.90 -23.27 9.85
C GLY A 65 25.29 -22.15 10.82
N GLY A 66 24.38 -21.69 11.68
CA GLY A 66 24.58 -20.57 12.59
C GLY A 66 23.93 -19.27 12.12
N TRP A 67 24.42 -18.14 12.62
CA TRP A 67 23.88 -16.82 12.31
C TRP A 67 24.38 -16.32 10.95
N LYS A 68 23.44 -15.99 10.06
CA LYS A 68 23.73 -15.45 8.73
C LYS A 68 23.33 -13.98 8.66
N ASN A 69 24.28 -13.11 8.34
CA ASN A 69 23.99 -11.71 8.02
C ASN A 69 23.66 -11.55 6.52
N GLY A 70 22.79 -10.60 6.23
CA GLY A 70 22.61 -10.02 4.90
C GLY A 70 21.76 -8.74 4.94
N GLY A 71 21.62 -8.13 6.12
CA GLY A 71 20.73 -7.00 6.35
C GLY A 71 21.27 -5.69 5.79
N GLY A 72 20.38 -4.71 5.65
CA GLY A 72 20.69 -3.37 5.19
C GLY A 72 19.55 -2.77 4.38
N PRO A 73 19.60 -1.46 4.06
CA PRO A 73 18.55 -0.79 3.32
C PRO A 73 18.25 -1.48 1.98
N ASP A 74 16.97 -1.49 1.58
CA ASP A 74 16.45 -2.12 0.35
C ASP A 74 16.53 -3.65 0.30
N ARG A 75 17.07 -4.28 1.34
CA ARG A 75 16.91 -5.72 1.51
C ARG A 75 15.47 -6.03 1.92
N PHE A 76 14.90 -7.07 1.33
CA PHE A 76 13.58 -7.55 1.71
C PHE A 76 13.65 -8.98 2.23
N CYS A 77 12.70 -9.32 3.09
CA CYS A 77 12.45 -10.69 3.52
C CYS A 77 11.00 -11.04 3.23
N LEU A 78 10.78 -12.14 2.53
CA LEU A 78 9.47 -12.76 2.35
C LEU A 78 9.42 -13.99 3.24
N MET A 79 8.55 -13.93 4.25
CA MET A 79 8.34 -14.99 5.24
C MET A 79 6.94 -15.55 5.02
N PRO A 80 6.81 -16.71 4.37
CA PRO A 80 5.52 -17.35 4.12
C PRO A 80 4.83 -17.75 5.42
N LYS A 81 3.51 -17.95 5.33
CA LYS A 81 2.74 -18.63 6.37
C LYS A 81 3.42 -19.94 6.79
N GLU A 82 3.37 -20.23 8.09
CA GLU A 82 3.96 -21.38 8.78
C GLU A 82 5.49 -21.40 8.83
N SER A 83 6.18 -20.44 8.18
CA SER A 83 7.62 -20.26 8.36
C SER A 83 7.91 -19.85 9.80
N GLU A 84 8.93 -20.47 10.38
CA GLU A 84 9.50 -20.11 11.66
C GLU A 84 10.90 -19.56 11.44
N SER A 85 11.17 -18.35 11.92
CA SER A 85 12.48 -17.73 11.77
C SER A 85 12.90 -17.04 13.08
N THR A 86 14.17 -17.21 13.44
CA THR A 86 14.79 -16.50 14.56
C THR A 86 15.75 -15.45 14.04
N TRP A 87 15.68 -14.26 14.60
CA TRP A 87 16.47 -13.09 14.24
C TRP A 87 17.24 -12.56 15.43
N ASP A 88 18.48 -12.14 15.21
CA ASP A 88 19.35 -11.44 16.15
C ASP A 88 19.68 -10.07 15.54
N ILE A 89 19.11 -9.03 16.15
CA ILE A 89 19.21 -7.63 15.72
C ILE A 89 20.16 -6.92 16.68
N ARG A 90 21.39 -6.64 16.26
CA ARG A 90 22.42 -6.13 17.17
C ARG A 90 22.60 -4.62 17.14
N ASP A 91 22.05 -3.95 16.13
CA ASP A 91 22.08 -2.50 16.04
C ASP A 91 20.74 -1.96 15.49
N ASP A 92 20.68 -0.66 15.22
CA ASP A 92 19.50 0.01 14.69
C ASP A 92 18.93 -0.69 13.44
N LEU A 93 17.62 -0.89 13.43
CA LEU A 93 16.88 -1.44 12.30
C LEU A 93 15.53 -0.73 12.16
N SER A 94 15.31 -0.07 11.02
CA SER A 94 14.00 0.47 10.63
C SER A 94 13.45 -0.28 9.43
N PHE A 95 12.21 -0.77 9.52
CA PHE A 95 11.63 -1.67 8.52
C PHE A 95 10.12 -1.52 8.41
N VAL A 96 9.55 -1.90 7.27
CA VAL A 96 8.10 -1.94 7.04
C VAL A 96 7.67 -3.35 6.70
N HIS A 97 6.61 -3.80 7.36
CA HIS A 97 5.92 -5.05 7.06
C HIS A 97 4.60 -4.80 6.32
N LEU A 98 4.36 -5.62 5.31
CA LEU A 98 3.04 -5.90 4.76
C LEU A 98 2.63 -7.31 5.20
N TYR A 99 1.48 -7.41 5.86
CA TYR A 99 0.90 -8.67 6.31
C TYR A 99 -0.32 -9.02 5.45
N CYS A 100 -0.37 -10.26 4.98
CA CYS A 100 -1.52 -10.78 4.22
C CYS A 100 -1.72 -12.29 4.47
N THR A 101 -2.96 -12.74 4.30
CA THR A 101 -3.33 -14.16 4.44
C THR A 101 -3.30 -14.89 3.08
N ASP A 102 -3.41 -16.22 3.13
CA ASP A 102 -3.63 -17.05 1.92
C ASP A 102 -4.85 -16.57 1.11
N GLU A 103 -5.92 -16.14 1.79
CA GLU A 103 -7.16 -15.68 1.16
C GLU A 103 -6.91 -14.44 0.31
N HIS A 104 -6.17 -13.46 0.82
CA HIS A 104 -5.80 -12.27 0.03
C HIS A 104 -5.04 -12.64 -1.24
N LEU A 105 -4.07 -13.56 -1.15
CA LEU A 105 -3.31 -14.00 -2.31
C LEU A 105 -4.16 -14.83 -3.29
N ARG A 106 -5.06 -15.67 -2.77
CA ARG A 106 -6.01 -16.43 -3.60
C ARG A 106 -7.00 -15.51 -4.30
N ASP A 107 -7.51 -14.50 -3.64
CA ASP A 107 -8.44 -13.53 -4.21
C ASP A 107 -7.77 -12.71 -5.31
N VAL A 108 -6.53 -12.27 -5.11
CA VAL A 108 -5.73 -11.63 -6.17
C VAL A 108 -5.49 -12.63 -7.30
N GLY A 109 -5.16 -13.89 -6.99
CA GLY A 109 -5.00 -14.98 -7.94
C GLY A 109 -6.24 -15.19 -8.83
N GLU A 110 -7.39 -15.35 -8.19
CA GLU A 110 -8.68 -15.59 -8.81
C GLU A 110 -9.10 -14.40 -9.66
N LYS A 111 -9.05 -13.19 -9.12
CA LYS A 111 -9.48 -11.99 -9.85
C LYS A 111 -8.57 -11.67 -11.04
N ILE A 112 -7.26 -11.91 -10.95
CA ILE A 112 -6.33 -11.57 -12.03
C ILE A 112 -6.24 -12.67 -13.08
N TRP A 113 -6.22 -13.94 -12.69
CA TRP A 113 -5.96 -15.05 -13.61
C TRP A 113 -7.17 -15.94 -13.88
N ASP A 114 -8.35 -15.61 -13.32
CA ASP A 114 -9.55 -16.47 -13.30
C ASP A 114 -9.22 -17.90 -12.82
N ARG A 115 -8.24 -18.00 -11.91
CA ARG A 115 -7.69 -19.25 -11.39
C ARG A 115 -7.57 -19.18 -9.89
N ARG A 116 -8.26 -20.09 -9.21
CA ARG A 116 -8.12 -20.29 -7.77
C ARG A 116 -7.22 -21.51 -7.51
N PRO A 117 -5.95 -21.32 -7.13
CA PRO A 117 -5.05 -22.45 -6.89
C PRO A 117 -5.55 -23.24 -5.68
N VAL A 118 -5.55 -24.56 -5.81
CA VAL A 118 -5.88 -25.47 -4.69
C VAL A 118 -4.87 -25.29 -3.56
N SER A 119 -3.58 -25.18 -3.92
CA SER A 119 -2.46 -24.85 -3.02
C SER A 119 -1.67 -23.65 -3.56
N LEU A 120 -1.45 -22.66 -2.71
CA LEU A 120 -0.58 -21.53 -3.00
C LEU A 120 0.54 -21.55 -1.94
N THR A 121 1.78 -21.69 -2.39
CA THR A 121 2.95 -21.62 -1.53
C THR A 121 3.85 -20.50 -2.03
N LEU A 122 4.27 -19.62 -1.12
CA LEU A 122 5.29 -18.63 -1.40
C LEU A 122 6.66 -19.20 -1.10
N ASP A 123 7.64 -18.89 -1.94
CA ASP A 123 9.03 -19.25 -1.73
C ASP A 123 9.65 -18.28 -0.73
N GLU A 124 10.15 -18.82 0.39
CA GLU A 124 10.84 -17.99 1.39
C GLU A 124 12.04 -17.29 0.77
N LYS A 125 12.18 -16.00 1.08
CA LYS A 125 13.33 -15.21 0.67
C LYS A 125 13.86 -14.39 1.83
N ILE A 126 15.13 -14.56 2.14
CA ILE A 126 15.79 -13.84 3.23
C ILE A 126 16.91 -12.98 2.66
N PHE A 127 16.90 -11.68 3.02
CA PHE A 127 17.84 -10.68 2.53
C PHE A 127 17.88 -10.57 0.98
N GLY A 128 16.72 -10.73 0.35
CA GLY A 128 16.54 -10.58 -1.08
C GLY A 128 16.72 -9.13 -1.56
N SER A 129 16.88 -8.97 -2.86
CA SER A 129 16.90 -7.66 -3.54
C SER A 129 15.97 -7.71 -4.73
N ASP A 130 14.98 -6.83 -4.74
CA ASP A 130 14.02 -6.71 -5.84
C ASP A 130 13.72 -5.22 -6.09
N PRO A 131 14.15 -4.66 -7.23
CA PRO A 131 13.96 -3.25 -7.54
C PRO A 131 12.48 -2.84 -7.58
N LYS A 132 11.57 -3.75 -7.97
CA LYS A 132 10.14 -3.43 -8.08
C LYS A 132 9.48 -3.39 -6.71
N ILE A 133 9.81 -4.33 -5.81
CA ILE A 133 9.37 -4.26 -4.41
C ILE A 133 9.88 -2.97 -3.76
N THR A 134 11.18 -2.68 -3.93
CA THR A 134 11.82 -1.48 -3.39
C THR A 134 11.12 -0.20 -3.86
N ALA A 135 10.88 -0.07 -5.16
CA ALA A 135 10.19 1.07 -5.74
C ALA A 135 8.77 1.23 -5.19
N LEU A 136 8.01 0.14 -5.05
CA LEU A 136 6.64 0.18 -4.53
C LEU A 136 6.61 0.68 -3.08
N TYR A 137 7.51 0.21 -2.23
CA TYR A 137 7.62 0.69 -0.86
C TYR A 137 8.07 2.15 -0.79
N ARG A 138 9.19 2.51 -1.43
CA ARG A 138 9.76 3.86 -1.32
C ARG A 138 8.86 4.93 -1.94
N GLN A 139 8.28 4.65 -3.11
CA GLN A 139 7.50 5.64 -3.84
C GLN A 139 6.07 5.77 -3.30
N PHE A 140 5.43 4.67 -2.90
CA PHE A 140 4.00 4.68 -2.57
C PHE A 140 3.70 4.49 -1.10
N LEU A 141 4.46 3.66 -0.39
CA LEU A 141 4.20 3.39 1.03
C LEU A 141 4.91 4.43 1.90
N LEU A 142 6.24 4.53 1.84
CA LEU A 142 7.03 5.44 2.69
C LEU A 142 6.82 6.93 2.38
N GLY A 143 6.40 7.26 1.15
CA GLY A 143 6.11 8.64 0.72
C GLY A 143 4.70 9.15 1.09
N CYS A 144 3.91 8.34 1.79
CA CYS A 144 2.54 8.66 2.18
C CYS A 144 2.38 8.67 3.70
N ASP A 145 1.54 9.58 4.19
CA ASP A 145 0.98 9.50 5.54
C ASP A 145 -0.14 8.45 5.54
N TRP A 146 -0.01 7.40 6.34
CA TRP A 146 -0.94 6.26 6.29
C TRP A 146 -2.24 6.52 7.04
N GLN A 147 -2.25 7.49 7.96
CA GLN A 147 -3.46 7.90 8.68
C GLN A 147 -4.34 8.83 7.84
N GLN A 148 -3.82 9.33 6.73
CA GLN A 148 -4.56 10.20 5.84
C GLN A 148 -5.54 9.41 4.96
N LYS A 149 -6.84 9.64 5.16
CA LYS A 149 -7.93 9.08 4.35
C LYS A 149 -7.70 9.28 2.85
N ALA A 150 -7.18 10.45 2.47
CA ALA A 150 -6.90 10.75 1.07
C ALA A 150 -5.88 9.79 0.40
N ASN A 151 -5.03 9.12 1.18
CA ASN A 151 -3.99 8.23 0.68
C ASN A 151 -4.43 6.75 0.60
N GLN A 152 -5.62 6.38 1.10
CA GLN A 152 -6.10 4.99 1.13
C GLN A 152 -6.13 4.34 -0.27
N LEU A 153 -6.51 5.07 -1.31
CA LEU A 153 -6.49 4.58 -2.68
C LEU A 153 -5.06 4.29 -3.18
N THR A 154 -4.09 5.12 -2.78
CA THR A 154 -2.68 4.92 -3.12
C THR A 154 -2.11 3.69 -2.42
N LEU A 155 -2.39 3.54 -1.12
CA LEU A 155 -1.90 2.41 -0.31
C LEU A 155 -2.50 1.07 -0.75
N SER A 156 -3.81 1.04 -1.03
CA SER A 156 -4.47 -0.16 -1.59
C SER A 156 -3.93 -0.51 -2.98
N THR A 157 -3.73 0.49 -3.85
CA THR A 157 -3.09 0.26 -5.15
C THR A 157 -1.69 -0.35 -5.03
N ALA A 158 -0.85 0.20 -4.15
CA ALA A 158 0.53 -0.30 -3.97
C ALA A 158 0.56 -1.73 -3.41
N SER A 159 -0.34 -2.04 -2.47
CA SER A 159 -0.46 -3.37 -1.88
C SER A 159 -0.87 -4.41 -2.91
N THR A 160 -1.85 -4.10 -3.76
CA THR A 160 -2.28 -4.99 -4.85
C THR A 160 -1.16 -5.23 -5.87
N LEU A 161 -0.39 -4.19 -6.21
CA LEU A 161 0.78 -4.35 -7.08
C LEU A 161 1.87 -5.22 -6.46
N LEU A 162 2.10 -5.11 -5.15
CA LEU A 162 3.03 -5.96 -4.40
C LEU A 162 2.55 -7.42 -4.41
N LEU A 163 1.31 -7.70 -4.02
CA LEU A 163 0.77 -9.06 -4.00
C LEU A 163 0.80 -9.71 -5.39
N THR A 164 0.43 -8.96 -6.43
CA THR A 164 0.53 -9.42 -7.82
C THR A 164 1.98 -9.79 -8.16
N HIS A 165 2.95 -8.96 -7.79
CA HIS A 165 4.36 -9.22 -8.04
C HIS A 165 4.89 -10.44 -7.28
N LEU A 166 4.44 -10.66 -6.04
CA LEU A 166 4.77 -11.85 -5.26
C LEU A 166 4.26 -13.12 -5.93
N LEU A 167 3.00 -13.14 -6.34
CA LEU A 167 2.39 -14.29 -7.03
C LEU A 167 3.10 -14.66 -8.34
N GLN A 168 3.71 -13.68 -9.02
CA GLN A 168 4.38 -13.92 -10.29
C GLN A 168 5.81 -14.46 -10.15
N ASN A 169 6.52 -14.06 -9.10
CA ASN A 169 7.98 -14.24 -9.02
C ASN A 169 8.44 -15.03 -7.80
N TYR A 170 7.57 -15.19 -6.80
CA TYR A 170 7.89 -15.80 -5.50
C TYR A 170 6.83 -16.79 -5.05
N ALA A 171 6.01 -17.28 -5.98
CA ALA A 171 5.05 -18.34 -5.71
C ALA A 171 5.34 -19.55 -6.59
N SER A 172 5.02 -20.74 -6.09
CA SER A 172 5.20 -22.00 -6.82
C SER A 172 4.30 -22.15 -8.06
N VAL A 173 3.53 -21.11 -8.40
CA VAL A 173 2.59 -21.07 -9.53
C VAL A 173 3.20 -20.32 -10.71
N GLN A 174 3.24 -20.95 -11.88
CA GLN A 174 3.69 -20.30 -13.11
C GLN A 174 2.52 -19.65 -13.83
N TRP A 175 2.09 -18.48 -13.36
CA TRP A 175 1.01 -17.72 -13.99
C TRP A 175 1.53 -16.55 -14.81
N LYS A 176 1.30 -16.60 -16.13
CA LYS A 176 1.52 -15.44 -17.00
C LYS A 176 0.39 -14.45 -16.78
N LEU A 177 0.72 -13.18 -16.49
CA LEU A 177 -0.29 -12.12 -16.43
C LEU A 177 -1.09 -12.09 -17.74
N PRO A 178 -2.42 -11.95 -17.68
CA PRO A 178 -3.20 -11.74 -18.87
C PRO A 178 -2.78 -10.45 -19.57
N VAL A 179 -2.81 -10.51 -20.90
CA VAL A 179 -2.61 -9.31 -21.72
C VAL A 179 -3.93 -8.54 -21.69
N VAL A 180 -3.96 -7.45 -20.92
CA VAL A 180 -5.09 -6.51 -20.97
C VAL A 180 -4.98 -5.71 -22.26
N THR A 181 -5.94 -5.93 -23.17
CA THR A 181 -6.11 -5.18 -24.41
C THR A 181 -7.31 -4.25 -24.29
N GLY A 182 -7.08 -2.94 -24.42
CA GLY A 182 -8.15 -1.95 -24.41
C GLY A 182 -8.43 -1.34 -23.03
N GLY A 183 -9.13 -0.22 -23.04
CA GLY A 183 -9.57 0.47 -21.83
C GLY A 183 -10.95 0.03 -21.35
N LEU A 184 -11.44 0.66 -20.29
CA LEU A 184 -12.83 0.54 -19.84
C LEU A 184 -13.79 0.96 -20.96
N SER A 185 -14.93 0.26 -21.07
CA SER A 185 -16.00 0.67 -21.97
C SER A 185 -16.53 2.07 -21.59
N PRO A 186 -17.03 2.88 -22.53
CA PRO A 186 -17.49 4.23 -22.24
C PRO A 186 -18.58 4.30 -21.15
N PHE A 187 -19.46 3.29 -21.08
CA PHE A 187 -20.50 3.20 -20.05
C PHE A 187 -19.91 2.91 -18.66
N VAL A 188 -19.04 1.89 -18.56
CA VAL A 188 -18.38 1.53 -17.30
C VAL A 188 -17.51 2.67 -16.80
N LEU A 189 -16.73 3.29 -17.69
CA LEU A 189 -15.91 4.44 -17.34
C LEU A 189 -16.76 5.58 -16.77
N ARG A 190 -17.87 5.93 -17.42
CA ARG A 190 -18.78 6.98 -16.95
C ARG A 190 -19.30 6.69 -15.54
N ASN A 191 -19.70 5.45 -15.26
CA ASN A 191 -20.23 5.06 -13.95
C ASN A 191 -19.14 5.13 -12.87
N VAL A 192 -17.93 4.62 -13.16
CA VAL A 192 -16.79 4.73 -12.25
C VAL A 192 -16.44 6.19 -11.95
N LEU A 193 -16.43 7.05 -12.98
CA LEU A 193 -16.15 8.47 -12.80
C LEU A 193 -17.23 9.17 -11.97
N ALA A 194 -18.51 8.88 -12.21
CA ALA A 194 -19.61 9.41 -11.40
C ALA A 194 -19.48 8.98 -9.93
N PHE A 195 -19.21 7.69 -9.69
CA PHE A 195 -18.97 7.16 -8.35
C PHE A 195 -17.80 7.88 -7.66
N ILE A 196 -16.70 8.11 -8.37
CA ILE A 196 -15.56 8.86 -7.82
C ILE A 196 -15.97 10.27 -7.40
N GLU A 197 -16.68 11.01 -8.27
CA GLU A 197 -17.07 12.40 -8.01
C GLU A 197 -17.98 12.53 -6.78
N GLU A 198 -18.92 11.60 -6.63
CA GLU A 198 -19.85 11.55 -5.50
C GLU A 198 -19.13 11.24 -4.18
N ASN A 199 -18.01 10.51 -4.23
CA ASN A 199 -17.32 9.99 -3.06
C ASN A 199 -15.93 10.61 -2.82
N LEU A 200 -15.64 11.81 -3.38
CA LEU A 200 -14.32 12.45 -3.22
C LEU A 200 -13.95 12.77 -1.75
N SER A 201 -14.92 12.91 -0.85
CA SER A 201 -14.68 13.09 0.60
C SER A 201 -14.34 11.79 1.34
N GLU A 202 -14.64 10.64 0.73
CA GLU A 202 -14.54 9.35 1.38
C GLU A 202 -13.17 8.69 1.15
N PRO A 203 -12.73 7.79 2.05
CA PRO A 203 -11.47 7.05 1.91
C PRO A 203 -11.57 5.94 0.85
N LEU A 204 -11.75 6.33 -0.42
CA LEU A 204 -11.82 5.41 -1.56
C LEU A 204 -10.62 4.46 -1.61
N THR A 205 -10.88 3.22 -2.03
CA THR A 205 -9.90 2.14 -2.21
C THR A 205 -9.95 1.57 -3.62
N LEU A 206 -8.87 0.88 -4.03
CA LEU A 206 -8.82 0.31 -5.37
C LEU A 206 -9.86 -0.81 -5.56
N ALA A 207 -10.12 -1.59 -4.51
CA ALA A 207 -11.15 -2.63 -4.48
C ALA A 207 -12.54 -2.05 -4.82
N GLU A 208 -12.96 -0.99 -4.13
CA GLU A 208 -14.27 -0.36 -4.36
C GLU A 208 -14.44 0.12 -5.81
N LEU A 209 -13.40 0.73 -6.38
CA LEU A 209 -13.46 1.20 -7.78
C LEU A 209 -13.47 0.06 -8.79
N ALA A 210 -12.75 -1.03 -8.50
CA ALA A 210 -12.72 -2.21 -9.35
C ALA A 210 -14.06 -2.96 -9.34
N ASP A 211 -14.72 -3.01 -8.18
CA ASP A 211 -16.05 -3.60 -8.02
C ASP A 211 -17.11 -2.85 -8.84
N GLN A 212 -17.03 -1.50 -8.93
CA GLN A 212 -17.90 -0.72 -9.82
C GLN A 212 -17.75 -1.09 -11.31
N ALA A 213 -16.59 -1.63 -11.69
CA ALA A 213 -16.32 -2.09 -13.05
C ALA A 213 -16.51 -3.60 -13.23
N ALA A 214 -16.85 -4.34 -12.17
CA ALA A 214 -16.84 -5.81 -12.12
C ALA A 214 -15.50 -6.40 -12.61
N LEU A 215 -14.39 -5.77 -12.21
CA LEU A 215 -13.03 -6.15 -12.58
C LEU A 215 -12.20 -6.46 -11.34
N SER A 216 -11.09 -7.17 -11.55
CA SER A 216 -10.02 -7.20 -10.56
C SER A 216 -9.38 -5.84 -10.38
N GLU A 217 -8.82 -5.58 -9.21
CA GLU A 217 -8.08 -4.35 -8.94
C GLU A 217 -6.95 -4.09 -9.94
N TYR A 218 -6.24 -5.15 -10.35
CA TYR A 218 -5.18 -5.06 -11.35
C TYR A 218 -5.72 -4.72 -12.75
N HIS A 219 -6.75 -5.44 -13.22
CA HIS A 219 -7.38 -5.18 -14.51
C HIS A 219 -7.97 -3.77 -14.54
N PHE A 220 -8.71 -3.40 -13.50
CA PHE A 220 -9.25 -2.07 -13.34
C PHE A 220 -8.17 -1.00 -13.41
N ALA A 221 -7.11 -1.08 -12.60
CA ALA A 221 -6.06 -0.06 -12.58
C ALA A 221 -5.40 0.12 -13.96
N ARG A 222 -5.17 -0.98 -14.68
CA ARG A 222 -4.57 -0.97 -16.01
C ARG A 222 -5.52 -0.44 -17.08
N MET A 223 -6.77 -0.92 -17.12
CA MET A 223 -7.79 -0.47 -18.07
C MET A 223 -8.17 0.99 -17.84
N PHE A 224 -8.30 1.40 -16.57
CA PHE A 224 -8.54 2.80 -16.20
C PHE A 224 -7.40 3.68 -16.68
N ARG A 225 -6.14 3.30 -16.43
CA ARG A 225 -4.97 4.05 -16.93
C ARG A 225 -4.95 4.14 -18.44
N GLN A 226 -5.33 3.08 -19.14
CA GLN A 226 -5.43 3.10 -20.60
C GLN A 226 -6.54 4.04 -21.08
N SER A 227 -7.69 4.09 -20.41
CA SER A 227 -8.80 4.99 -20.75
C SER A 227 -8.54 6.46 -20.40
N MET A 228 -7.89 6.73 -19.26
CA MET A 228 -7.76 8.07 -18.68
C MET A 228 -6.35 8.67 -18.80
N GLY A 229 -5.37 7.90 -19.28
CA GLY A 229 -3.97 8.30 -19.37
C GLY A 229 -3.20 8.31 -18.04
N GLN A 230 -3.88 8.09 -16.91
CA GLN A 230 -3.30 8.16 -15.57
C GLN A 230 -3.89 7.10 -14.63
N ALA A 231 -3.16 6.73 -13.58
CA ALA A 231 -3.62 5.71 -12.64
C ALA A 231 -4.81 6.20 -11.79
N PRO A 232 -5.70 5.31 -11.30
CA PRO A 232 -6.87 5.70 -10.51
C PRO A 232 -6.54 6.60 -9.31
N HIS A 233 -5.50 6.26 -8.54
CA HIS A 233 -5.10 7.06 -7.37
C HIS A 233 -4.66 8.49 -7.75
N GLN A 234 -4.00 8.67 -8.90
CA GLN A 234 -3.59 9.98 -9.41
C GLN A 234 -4.81 10.78 -9.85
N TYR A 235 -5.73 10.14 -10.57
CA TYR A 235 -6.98 10.77 -11.02
C TYR A 235 -7.79 11.29 -9.83
N VAL A 236 -8.08 10.43 -8.84
CA VAL A 236 -8.88 10.82 -7.66
C VAL A 236 -8.21 11.96 -6.89
N MET A 237 -6.89 11.92 -6.72
CA MET A 237 -6.16 13.01 -6.06
C MET A 237 -6.29 14.32 -6.83
N LEU A 238 -6.14 14.29 -8.16
CA LEU A 238 -6.34 15.48 -9.01
C LEU A 238 -7.76 16.04 -8.87
N ARG A 239 -8.78 15.19 -8.94
CA ARG A 239 -10.19 15.59 -8.77
C ARG A 239 -10.46 16.23 -7.41
N ARG A 240 -9.88 15.69 -6.33
CA ARG A 240 -9.93 16.32 -5.00
C ARG A 240 -9.33 17.71 -4.99
N MET A 241 -8.20 17.92 -5.68
CA MET A 241 -7.56 19.23 -5.78
C MET A 241 -8.35 20.22 -6.63
N GLU A 242 -8.97 19.76 -7.73
CA GLU A 242 -9.86 20.57 -8.55
C GLU A 242 -11.11 21.02 -7.76
N LYS A 243 -11.76 20.10 -7.03
CA LYS A 243 -12.86 20.44 -6.12
C LYS A 243 -12.42 21.45 -5.06
N ALA A 244 -11.25 21.23 -4.47
CA ALA A 244 -10.70 22.15 -3.48
C ALA A 244 -10.45 23.55 -4.06
N LYS A 245 -9.93 23.63 -5.28
CA LYS A 245 -9.69 24.90 -5.99
C LYS A 245 -10.99 25.70 -6.10
N VAL A 246 -12.07 25.06 -6.57
CA VAL A 246 -13.40 25.68 -6.70
C VAL A 246 -13.88 26.18 -5.33
N LEU A 247 -13.80 25.36 -4.28
CA LEU A 247 -14.22 25.75 -2.94
C LEU A 247 -13.40 26.91 -2.37
N VAL A 248 -12.09 26.93 -2.60
CA VAL A 248 -11.19 27.99 -2.15
C VAL A 248 -11.51 29.32 -2.84
N GLN A 249 -11.84 29.28 -4.13
CA GLN A 249 -12.10 30.46 -4.97
C GLN A 249 -13.50 31.04 -4.79
N HIS A 250 -14.51 30.20 -4.55
CA HIS A 250 -15.91 30.60 -4.61
C HIS A 250 -16.64 30.55 -3.27
N THR A 251 -15.95 30.21 -2.17
CA THR A 251 -16.57 30.16 -0.84
C THR A 251 -15.69 30.78 0.23
N ALA A 252 -16.32 31.28 1.30
CA ALA A 252 -15.63 31.75 2.51
C ALA A 252 -15.35 30.62 3.52
N LYS A 253 -15.51 29.35 3.11
CA LYS A 253 -15.35 28.21 4.03
C LYS A 253 -13.94 28.16 4.63
N PRO A 254 -13.79 27.81 5.92
CA PRO A 254 -12.48 27.55 6.51
C PRO A 254 -11.72 26.47 5.73
N LEU A 255 -10.39 26.60 5.62
CA LEU A 255 -9.57 25.62 4.90
C LEU A 255 -9.65 24.22 5.51
N THR A 256 -9.93 24.11 6.81
CA THR A 256 -10.19 22.85 7.50
C THR A 256 -11.45 22.16 6.99
N GLU A 257 -12.54 22.91 6.76
CA GLU A 257 -13.77 22.36 6.20
C GLU A 257 -13.59 21.94 4.73
N ILE A 258 -12.85 22.75 3.96
CA ILE A 258 -12.51 22.40 2.56
C ILE A 258 -11.65 21.14 2.52
N ALA A 259 -10.68 21.01 3.41
CA ALA A 259 -9.85 19.80 3.51
C ALA A 259 -10.71 18.55 3.75
N LEU A 260 -11.63 18.61 4.71
CA LEU A 260 -12.57 17.50 5.02
C LEU A 260 -13.48 17.17 3.81
N ALA A 261 -14.03 18.19 3.15
CA ALA A 261 -14.88 18.01 1.96
C ALA A 261 -14.15 17.40 0.76
N CYS A 262 -12.82 17.43 0.78
CA CYS A 262 -11.91 16.84 -0.20
C CYS A 262 -11.22 15.55 0.30
N GLY A 263 -11.66 15.00 1.44
CA GLY A 263 -11.20 13.71 1.96
C GLY A 263 -9.90 13.75 2.75
N PHE A 264 -9.46 14.93 3.19
CA PHE A 264 -8.29 15.10 4.05
C PHE A 264 -8.70 15.22 5.51
N ASN A 265 -7.96 14.56 6.39
CA ASN A 265 -8.12 14.62 7.85
C ASN A 265 -7.57 15.91 8.49
N SER A 266 -6.79 16.72 7.76
CA SER A 266 -6.12 17.90 8.29
C SER A 266 -5.82 18.94 7.21
N ALA A 267 -5.91 20.22 7.60
CA ALA A 267 -5.64 21.35 6.72
C ALA A 267 -4.16 21.45 6.30
N SER A 268 -3.23 21.02 7.16
CA SER A 268 -1.79 21.05 6.87
C SER A 268 -1.42 20.09 5.74
N HIS A 269 -1.87 18.84 5.81
CA HIS A 269 -1.62 17.85 4.75
C HIS A 269 -2.32 18.25 3.45
N PHE A 270 -3.55 18.72 3.55
CA PHE A 270 -4.27 19.29 2.42
C PHE A 270 -3.48 20.43 1.76
N SER A 271 -3.00 21.41 2.52
CA SER A 271 -2.29 22.57 1.98
C SER A 271 -0.98 22.19 1.29
N ASN A 272 -0.23 21.24 1.87
CA ASN A 272 1.00 20.72 1.27
C ASN A 272 0.72 19.99 -0.04
N ARG A 273 -0.29 19.12 -0.08
CA ARG A 273 -0.70 18.42 -1.30
C ARG A 273 -1.25 19.38 -2.35
N PHE A 274 -2.07 20.34 -1.95
CA PHE A 274 -2.59 21.38 -2.83
C PHE A 274 -1.46 22.18 -3.48
N ARG A 275 -0.46 22.62 -2.70
CA ARG A 275 0.73 23.29 -3.25
C ARG A 275 1.51 22.40 -4.21
N SER A 276 1.69 21.12 -3.89
CA SER A 276 2.40 20.18 -4.76
C SER A 276 1.72 19.98 -6.12
N VAL A 277 0.39 20.04 -6.17
CA VAL A 277 -0.39 19.81 -7.40
C VAL A 277 -0.66 21.11 -8.15
N MET A 278 -0.97 22.19 -7.43
CA MET A 278 -1.42 23.47 -8.00
C MET A 278 -0.32 24.54 -8.10
N GLY A 279 0.87 24.27 -7.54
CA GLY A 279 2.01 25.19 -7.53
C GLY A 279 1.95 26.32 -6.48
N MET A 280 0.81 26.51 -5.82
CA MET A 280 0.58 27.54 -4.80
C MET A 280 -0.30 27.01 -3.66
N THR A 281 -0.26 27.65 -2.50
CA THR A 281 -1.07 27.25 -1.34
C THR A 281 -2.54 27.67 -1.48
N PRO A 282 -3.49 27.00 -0.79
CA PRO A 282 -4.90 27.40 -0.77
C PRO A 282 -5.10 28.85 -0.31
N SER A 283 -4.35 29.30 0.70
CA SER A 283 -4.42 30.68 1.20
C SER A 283 -3.98 31.70 0.15
N GLN A 284 -2.88 31.43 -0.57
CA GLN A 284 -2.42 32.30 -1.65
C GLN A 284 -3.47 32.41 -2.78
N LEU A 285 -4.07 31.28 -3.16
CA LEU A 285 -5.12 31.27 -4.18
C LEU A 285 -6.33 32.10 -3.75
N ARG A 286 -6.73 32.03 -2.48
CA ARG A 286 -7.85 32.81 -1.94
C ARG A 286 -7.57 34.30 -2.01
N THR A 287 -6.39 34.75 -1.58
CA THR A 287 -6.02 36.16 -1.62
C THR A 287 -5.88 36.70 -3.03
N ALA A 288 -5.49 35.87 -4.01
CA ALA A 288 -5.39 36.27 -5.41
C ALA A 288 -6.75 36.47 -6.11
N ASN A 289 -7.83 35.98 -5.51
CA ASN A 289 -9.19 36.03 -6.05
C ASN A 289 -10.09 37.07 -5.32
N VAL A 290 -9.56 37.77 -4.33
CA VAL A 290 -10.19 38.90 -3.63
C VAL A 290 -9.64 40.20 -4.22
#